data_AF-B1N4W4-F1
#
_entry.id   AF-B1N4W4-F1
#
_cell.length_a   1.000
_cell.length_b   1.000
_cell.length_c   1.000
_cell.angle_alpha   90.00
_cell.angle_beta   90.00
_cell.angle_gamma   90.00
#
_symmetry.space_group_name_H-M   'P 1'
#
loop_
_entity.id
_entity.type
_entity.pdbx_description
1 polymer ?
#
loop_
_entity_poly.entity_id
_entity_poly.type
_entity_poly.pdbx_seq_one_letter_code
_entity_poly.pdbx_strand_id
1 'polypeptide(L)'
;MVKGHGKHQSKRFAGKKEKAPKISKYITRTQAIKRLNCTMEQFRKICILKGVSPRLPSKGLNTLTQKKTYYHIDDIKPLVNDKVTLKIKQIRAFKKHIRKLTARKEFKTKEQLLKTKPVIDLASTIQERYPTFQDALNELGDCLSMVFMFASYRVSKGEKAEA
;
A
#
# COMPACT_ATOMS: atom_id res chain seq x y z
N MET A 1 36.91 -58.86 -29.49
CA MET A 1 36.02 -59.23 -28.36
C MET A 1 36.34 -58.34 -27.16
N VAL A 2 35.41 -57.66 -26.45
CA VAL A 2 34.30 -58.18 -25.59
C VAL A 2 34.90 -58.82 -24.31
N LYS A 3 34.78 -58.33 -23.06
CA LYS A 3 34.08 -57.19 -22.35
C LYS A 3 35.01 -56.68 -21.21
N GLY A 4 34.81 -55.60 -20.44
CA GLY A 4 33.68 -54.67 -20.25
C GLY A 4 32.92 -54.85 -18.91
N HIS A 5 33.43 -54.37 -17.76
CA HIS A 5 32.71 -54.33 -16.45
C HIS A 5 33.16 -53.18 -15.52
N GLY A 6 32.82 -51.94 -15.86
CA GLY A 6 32.89 -50.81 -14.92
C GLY A 6 31.64 -50.74 -14.03
N LYS A 7 31.79 -50.76 -12.71
CA LYS A 7 30.65 -50.68 -11.77
C LYS A 7 30.02 -49.28 -11.81
N HIS A 8 28.92 -49.13 -12.55
CA HIS A 8 28.07 -47.95 -12.49
C HIS A 8 27.39 -47.86 -11.10
N GLN A 9 27.97 -47.09 -10.19
CA GLN A 9 27.23 -46.61 -9.02
C GLN A 9 26.23 -45.56 -9.47
N SER A 10 24.95 -45.92 -9.53
CA SER A 10 23.86 -44.96 -9.73
C SER A 10 23.75 -44.06 -8.51
N LYS A 11 24.32 -42.84 -8.62
CA LYS A 11 24.03 -41.75 -7.67
C LYS A 11 22.55 -41.43 -7.76
N ARG A 12 21.75 -42.07 -6.90
CA ARG A 12 20.33 -41.74 -6.69
C ARG A 12 20.25 -40.24 -6.40
N PHE A 13 19.59 -39.50 -7.29
CA PHE A 13 19.26 -38.11 -7.01
C PHE A 13 18.37 -38.10 -5.76
N ALA A 14 18.95 -37.70 -4.63
CA ALA A 14 18.20 -37.55 -3.39
C ALA A 14 17.12 -36.50 -3.65
N GLY A 15 15.87 -36.94 -3.68
CA GLY A 15 14.72 -36.09 -3.95
C GLY A 15 14.79 -34.86 -3.08
N LYS A 16 14.80 -33.68 -3.71
CA LYS A 16 14.84 -32.39 -3.03
C LYS A 16 13.57 -32.32 -2.19
N LYS A 17 13.64 -32.67 -0.91
CA LYS A 17 12.50 -32.56 0.01
C LYS A 17 12.06 -31.11 -0.02
N GLU A 18 10.94 -30.85 -0.68
CA GLU A 18 10.35 -29.53 -0.74
C GLU A 18 9.93 -29.17 0.68
N LYS A 19 10.84 -28.48 1.38
CA LYS A 19 10.55 -27.90 2.68
C LYS A 19 9.40 -26.92 2.44
N ALA A 20 8.21 -27.28 2.92
CA ALA A 20 7.01 -26.46 2.78
C ALA A 20 7.39 -25.00 3.07
N PRO A 21 7.10 -24.07 2.15
CA PRO A 21 7.65 -22.73 2.23
C PRO A 21 7.23 -22.10 3.54
N LYS A 22 8.20 -21.83 4.43
CA LYS A 22 7.94 -21.28 5.76
C LYS A 22 7.23 -19.95 5.60
N ILE A 23 5.91 -19.94 5.79
CA ILE A 23 5.06 -18.79 5.49
C ILE A 23 5.46 -17.66 6.43
N SER A 24 6.22 -16.70 5.90
CA SER A 24 6.55 -15.48 6.62
C SER A 24 5.26 -14.71 6.88
N LYS A 25 4.92 -14.50 8.16
CA LYS A 25 3.77 -13.66 8.57
C LYS A 25 3.92 -12.20 8.09
N TYR A 26 5.14 -11.79 7.76
CA TYR A 26 5.49 -10.42 7.39
C TYR A 26 5.93 -10.29 5.94
N ILE A 27 5.60 -9.15 5.35
CA ILE A 27 5.97 -8.72 4.01
C ILE A 27 6.75 -7.40 4.06
N THR A 28 7.81 -7.26 3.25
CA THR A 28 8.52 -5.97 3.16
C THR A 28 7.68 -4.92 2.46
N ARG A 29 7.89 -3.64 2.78
CA ARG A 29 7.26 -2.50 2.10
C ARG A 29 7.30 -2.59 0.56
N THR A 30 8.46 -2.94 0.00
CA THR A 30 8.63 -3.06 -1.45
C THR A 30 7.79 -4.20 -2.06
N GLN A 31 7.65 -5.31 -1.36
CA GLN A 31 6.79 -6.42 -1.78
C GLN A 31 5.29 -6.05 -1.65
N ALA A 32 4.90 -5.33 -0.60
CA ALA A 32 3.51 -4.84 -0.43
C ALA A 32 3.11 -3.86 -1.54
N ILE A 33 3.98 -2.89 -1.87
CA ILE A 33 3.80 -1.95 -2.99
C ILE A 33 3.62 -2.70 -4.32
N LYS A 34 4.46 -3.73 -4.58
CA LYS A 34 4.36 -4.59 -5.77
C LYS A 34 3.02 -5.34 -5.82
N ARG A 35 2.56 -5.94 -4.71
CA ARG A 35 1.26 -6.64 -4.64
C ARG A 35 0.07 -5.71 -4.91
N LEU A 36 0.12 -4.47 -4.42
CA LEU A 36 -0.98 -3.50 -4.58
C LEU A 36 -0.96 -2.76 -5.94
N ASN A 37 0.15 -2.83 -6.70
CA ASN A 37 0.37 -2.11 -7.96
C ASN A 37 0.15 -0.58 -7.84
N CYS A 38 0.79 0.00 -6.83
CA CYS A 38 0.71 1.43 -6.47
C CYS A 38 2.11 2.06 -6.42
N THR A 39 2.19 3.40 -6.36
CA THR A 39 3.46 4.09 -6.05
C THR A 39 3.70 4.16 -4.54
N MET A 40 4.92 4.50 -4.12
CA MET A 40 5.25 4.71 -2.70
C MET A 40 4.37 5.78 -2.02
N GLU A 41 4.04 6.86 -2.73
CA GLU A 41 3.14 7.92 -2.25
C GLU A 41 1.70 7.41 -2.09
N GLN A 42 1.21 6.67 -3.08
CA GLN A 42 -0.13 6.06 -3.03
C GLN A 42 -0.22 5.02 -1.90
N PHE A 43 0.82 4.21 -1.71
CA PHE A 43 0.89 3.24 -0.62
C PHE A 43 0.80 3.91 0.74
N ARG A 44 1.57 4.98 0.99
CA ARG A 44 1.47 5.79 2.22
C ARG A 44 0.03 6.29 2.45
N LYS A 45 -0.63 6.82 1.42
CA LYS A 45 -2.02 7.30 1.51
C LYS A 45 -3.00 6.18 1.85
N ILE A 46 -2.89 5.01 1.23
CA ILE A 46 -3.70 3.82 1.56
C ILE A 46 -3.46 3.40 3.02
N CYS A 47 -2.20 3.32 3.46
CA CYS A 47 -1.86 2.95 4.83
C CYS A 47 -2.45 3.89 5.88
N ILE A 48 -2.40 5.22 5.64
CA ILE A 48 -2.99 6.21 6.55
C ILE A 48 -4.52 6.06 6.58
N LEU A 49 -5.17 6.02 5.42
CA LEU A 49 -6.63 5.96 5.34
C LEU A 49 -7.22 4.67 5.95
N LYS A 50 -6.52 3.53 5.80
CA LYS A 50 -6.95 2.24 6.38
C LYS A 50 -6.30 1.89 7.73
N GLY A 51 -5.51 2.79 8.33
CA GLY A 51 -4.87 2.54 9.62
C GLY A 51 -3.81 1.41 9.63
N VAL A 52 -3.23 1.07 8.47
CA VAL A 52 -2.24 -0.02 8.37
C VAL A 52 -0.84 0.47 8.73
N SER A 53 -0.43 0.17 9.96
CA SER A 53 0.87 0.51 10.52
C SER A 53 1.97 -0.51 10.18
N PRO A 54 3.25 -0.10 10.14
CA PRO A 54 4.36 -1.03 10.00
C PRO A 54 4.54 -1.86 11.29
N ARG A 55 4.86 -3.14 11.16
CA ARG A 55 5.07 -4.05 12.29
C ARG A 55 6.52 -4.50 12.39
N LEU A 56 7.01 -4.66 13.62
CA LEU A 56 8.32 -5.23 13.89
C LEU A 56 8.22 -6.78 13.93
N PRO A 57 8.99 -7.53 13.13
CA PRO A 57 8.96 -8.98 13.17
C PRO A 57 9.59 -9.51 14.47
N SER A 58 8.85 -10.31 15.24
CA SER A 58 9.35 -10.89 16.49
C SER A 58 10.46 -11.92 16.24
N LYS A 59 11.60 -11.71 16.91
CA LYS A 59 12.83 -12.54 16.98
C LYS A 59 13.48 -12.92 15.63
N GLY A 60 14.71 -12.46 15.42
CA GLY A 60 15.63 -13.01 14.42
C GLY A 60 16.00 -12.10 13.24
N LEU A 61 15.54 -10.85 13.21
CA LEU A 61 15.98 -9.86 12.22
C LEU A 61 16.84 -8.73 12.80
N ASN A 62 17.62 -9.06 13.82
CA ASN A 62 18.57 -8.15 14.47
C ASN A 62 19.92 -8.09 13.71
N THR A 63 19.96 -8.47 12.43
CA THR A 63 21.15 -8.28 11.59
C THR A 63 21.20 -6.82 11.11
N LEU A 64 22.18 -6.09 11.65
CA LEU A 64 22.39 -4.63 11.57
C LEU A 64 22.36 -4.00 10.15
N THR A 65 22.35 -4.79 9.08
CA THR A 65 22.72 -4.35 7.74
C THR A 65 21.59 -3.71 6.92
N GLN A 66 20.29 -4.01 7.17
CA GLN A 66 19.19 -3.35 6.42
C GLN A 66 17.94 -3.09 7.28
N LYS A 67 17.77 -1.83 7.72
CA LYS A 67 16.55 -1.29 8.37
C LYS A 67 15.34 -1.30 7.41
N LYS A 68 14.74 -2.47 7.20
CA LYS A 68 13.56 -2.66 6.34
C LYS A 68 12.26 -2.45 7.12
N THR A 69 11.31 -1.74 6.52
CA THR A 69 9.93 -1.65 7.02
C THR A 69 9.14 -2.90 6.62
N TYR A 70 8.49 -3.53 7.59
CA TYR A 70 7.65 -4.71 7.42
C TYR A 70 6.18 -4.39 7.75
N TYR A 71 5.28 -5.17 7.16
CA TYR A 71 3.83 -5.16 7.41
C TYR A 71 3.35 -6.58 7.61
N HIS A 72 2.21 -6.81 8.28
CA HIS A 72 1.61 -8.14 8.33
C HIS A 72 1.02 -8.49 6.95
N ILE A 73 1.00 -9.77 6.59
CA ILE A 73 0.33 -10.19 5.35
C ILE A 73 -1.17 -9.95 5.43
N ASP A 74 -1.78 -10.20 6.60
CA ASP A 74 -3.23 -10.08 6.77
C ASP A 74 -3.72 -8.62 6.81
N ASP A 75 -2.86 -7.66 7.15
CA ASP A 75 -3.17 -6.23 7.02
C ASP A 75 -3.14 -5.79 5.54
N ILE A 76 -2.29 -6.41 4.70
CA ILE A 76 -2.09 -6.03 3.30
C ILE A 76 -3.02 -6.77 2.34
N LYS A 77 -3.46 -7.99 2.68
CA LYS A 77 -4.30 -8.83 1.81
C LYS A 77 -5.68 -8.21 1.51
N PRO A 78 -6.43 -7.61 2.46
CA PRO A 78 -7.69 -6.93 2.18
C PRO A 78 -7.54 -5.70 1.27
N LEU A 79 -6.44 -4.95 1.42
CA LEU A 79 -6.18 -3.71 0.66
C LEU A 79 -6.15 -3.91 -0.86
N VAL A 80 -5.96 -5.14 -1.35
CA VAL A 80 -5.93 -5.46 -2.79
C VAL A 80 -7.26 -5.15 -3.47
N ASN A 81 -8.37 -5.52 -2.81
CA ASN A 81 -9.75 -5.39 -3.32
C ASN A 81 -10.51 -4.22 -2.71
N ASP A 82 -9.84 -3.41 -1.89
CA ASP A 82 -10.47 -2.31 -1.17
C ASP A 82 -10.91 -1.12 -2.06
N LYS A 83 -12.02 -0.48 -1.67
CA LYS A 83 -12.62 0.67 -2.34
C LYS A 83 -11.67 1.87 -2.43
N VAL A 84 -10.91 2.18 -1.37
CA VAL A 84 -9.97 3.30 -1.33
C VAL A 84 -8.79 3.03 -2.28
N THR A 85 -8.24 1.81 -2.27
CA THR A 85 -7.21 1.39 -3.24
C THR A 85 -7.70 1.54 -4.69
N LEU A 86 -8.95 1.14 -4.98
CA LEU A 86 -9.55 1.27 -6.31
C LEU A 86 -9.72 2.74 -6.72
N LYS A 87 -10.27 3.59 -5.84
CA LYS A 87 -10.41 5.04 -6.09
C LYS A 87 -9.08 5.74 -6.32
N ILE A 88 -8.03 5.40 -5.56
CA ILE A 88 -6.67 5.94 -5.75
C ILE A 88 -6.09 5.53 -7.11
N LYS A 89 -6.37 4.32 -7.59
CA LYS A 89 -6.01 3.87 -8.96
C LYS A 89 -6.80 4.65 -10.03
N GLN A 90 -8.09 4.88 -9.83
CA GLN A 90 -8.93 5.70 -10.73
C GLN A 90 -8.41 7.15 -10.80
N ILE A 91 -8.09 7.79 -9.67
CA ILE A 91 -7.51 9.15 -9.62
C ILE A 91 -6.18 9.21 -10.38
N ARG A 92 -5.33 8.18 -10.33
CA ARG A 92 -4.09 8.11 -11.12
C ARG A 92 -4.37 8.04 -12.62
N ALA A 93 -5.31 7.19 -13.04
CA ALA A 93 -5.72 7.09 -14.44
C ALA A 93 -6.32 8.41 -14.96
N PHE A 94 -7.19 9.03 -14.17
CA PHE A 94 -7.78 10.34 -14.42
C PHE A 94 -6.73 11.43 -14.60
N LYS A 95 -5.77 11.57 -13.67
CA LYS A 95 -4.65 12.52 -13.78
C LYS A 95 -3.81 12.26 -15.04
N LYS A 96 -3.58 10.99 -15.42
CA LYS A 96 -2.89 10.64 -16.69
C LYS A 96 -3.71 11.06 -17.92
N HIS A 97 -5.04 10.92 -17.89
CA HIS A 97 -5.92 11.32 -18.98
C HIS A 97 -5.98 12.84 -19.15
N ILE A 98 -6.12 13.60 -18.06
CA ILE A 98 -6.06 15.08 -18.06
C ILE A 98 -4.72 15.59 -18.60
N ARG A 99 -3.60 14.95 -18.24
CA ARG A 99 -2.27 15.27 -18.81
C ARG A 99 -2.22 15.05 -20.32
N LYS A 100 -2.78 13.94 -20.83
CA LYS A 100 -2.87 13.68 -22.29
C LYS A 100 -3.69 14.75 -23.02
N LEU A 101 -4.87 15.09 -22.53
CA LEU A 101 -5.74 16.12 -23.15
C LEU A 101 -5.08 17.50 -23.12
N THR A 102 -4.41 17.84 -22.02
CA THR A 102 -3.65 19.10 -21.90
C THR A 102 -2.51 19.16 -22.91
N ALA A 103 -1.76 18.07 -23.11
CA ALA A 103 -0.69 18.00 -24.12
C ALA A 103 -1.21 18.12 -25.57
N ARG A 104 -2.43 17.66 -25.84
CA ARG A 104 -3.12 17.80 -27.13
C ARG A 104 -3.84 19.14 -27.32
N LYS A 105 -3.85 20.03 -26.32
CA LYS A 105 -4.60 21.31 -26.30
C LYS A 105 -6.13 21.13 -26.45
N GLU A 106 -6.67 19.96 -26.09
CA GLU A 106 -8.11 19.66 -26.13
C GLU A 106 -8.82 20.20 -24.86
N PHE A 107 -9.00 21.52 -24.77
CA PHE A 107 -9.52 22.17 -23.57
C PHE A 107 -10.99 21.85 -23.25
N LYS A 108 -11.88 21.85 -24.25
CA LYS A 108 -13.33 21.55 -24.05
C LYS A 108 -13.55 20.14 -23.47
N THR A 109 -12.90 19.13 -24.05
CA THR A 109 -12.94 17.74 -23.58
C THR A 109 -12.38 17.60 -22.16
N LYS A 110 -11.31 18.34 -21.85
CA LYS A 110 -10.71 18.39 -20.51
C LYS A 110 -11.68 18.97 -19.47
N GLU A 111 -12.39 20.05 -19.78
CA GLU A 111 -13.38 20.65 -18.87
C GLU A 111 -14.55 19.72 -18.58
N GLN A 112 -15.06 19.02 -19.61
CA GLN A 112 -16.08 17.99 -19.42
C GLN A 112 -15.57 16.85 -18.52
N LEU A 113 -14.35 16.36 -18.77
CA LEU A 113 -13.72 15.33 -17.94
C LEU A 113 -13.47 15.81 -16.50
N LEU A 114 -13.17 17.08 -16.27
CA LEU A 114 -12.98 17.62 -14.91
C LEU A 114 -14.23 17.48 -14.03
N LYS A 115 -15.44 17.48 -14.62
CA LYS A 115 -16.70 17.25 -13.92
C LYS A 115 -16.83 15.81 -13.38
N THR A 116 -16.16 14.83 -13.98
CA THR A 116 -16.19 13.41 -13.56
C THR A 116 -14.99 13.00 -12.69
N LYS A 117 -14.35 13.98 -12.01
CA LYS A 117 -13.23 13.76 -11.09
C LYS A 117 -13.60 12.70 -10.03
N PRO A 118 -12.93 11.53 -9.97
CA PRO A 118 -13.22 10.53 -8.96
C PRO A 118 -12.80 11.03 -7.57
N VAL A 119 -13.76 11.08 -6.65
CA VAL A 119 -13.56 11.38 -5.23
C VAL A 119 -13.41 10.06 -4.45
N ILE A 120 -12.62 10.10 -3.37
CA ILE A 120 -12.53 9.00 -2.40
C ILE A 120 -13.65 9.21 -1.38
N ASP A 121 -14.57 8.26 -1.28
CA ASP A 121 -15.49 8.21 -0.15
C ASP A 121 -14.72 7.77 1.10
N LEU A 122 -14.79 8.57 2.16
CA LEU A 122 -14.19 8.28 3.46
C LEU A 122 -15.23 7.80 4.49
N ALA A 123 -16.53 8.02 4.28
CA ALA A 123 -17.56 7.71 5.26
C ALA A 123 -17.59 6.21 5.58
N SER A 124 -17.57 5.35 4.55
CA SER A 124 -17.47 3.90 4.74
C SER A 124 -16.18 3.46 5.44
N THR A 125 -15.06 4.16 5.21
CA THR A 125 -13.78 3.84 5.85
C THR A 125 -13.73 4.29 7.32
N ILE A 126 -14.40 5.38 7.66
CA ILE A 126 -14.56 5.84 9.05
C ILE A 126 -15.44 4.85 9.82
N GLN A 127 -16.57 4.44 9.25
CA GLN A 127 -17.46 3.43 9.84
C GLN A 127 -16.79 2.05 10.02
N GLU A 128 -15.95 1.63 9.06
CA GLU A 128 -15.14 0.40 9.19
C GLU A 128 -14.10 0.48 10.32
N ARG A 129 -13.65 1.68 10.71
CA ARG A 129 -12.63 1.88 11.77
C ARG A 129 -13.23 2.12 13.15
N TYR A 130 -14.34 2.83 13.23
CA TYR A 130 -15.02 3.21 14.47
C TYR A 130 -16.48 2.72 14.40
N PRO A 131 -16.72 1.41 14.68
CA PRO A 131 -18.03 0.80 14.52
C PRO A 131 -19.06 1.32 15.54
N THR A 132 -18.61 1.81 16.70
CA THR A 132 -19.47 2.46 17.69
C THR A 132 -19.18 3.95 17.82
N PHE A 133 -20.17 4.70 18.30
CA PHE A 133 -20.00 6.13 18.61
C PHE A 133 -18.94 6.37 19.70
N GLN A 134 -18.80 5.47 20.66
CA GLN A 134 -17.79 5.57 21.71
C GLN A 134 -16.37 5.44 21.15
N ASP A 135 -16.15 4.53 20.19
CA ASP A 135 -14.84 4.40 19.51
C ASP A 135 -14.44 5.71 18.81
N ALA A 136 -15.42 6.38 18.19
CA ALA A 136 -15.21 7.67 17.52
C ALA A 136 -14.93 8.81 18.52
N LEU A 137 -15.63 8.85 19.67
CA LEU A 137 -15.37 9.83 20.73
C LEU A 137 -13.97 9.69 21.33
N ASN A 138 -13.50 8.45 21.52
CA ASN A 138 -12.18 8.19 22.11
C ASN A 138 -11.02 8.76 21.28
N GLU A 139 -11.15 8.82 19.94
CA GLU A 139 -10.12 9.38 19.05
C GLU A 139 -10.36 10.85 18.62
N LEU A 140 -11.48 11.44 19.04
CA LEU A 140 -11.83 12.82 18.70
C LEU A 140 -10.81 13.84 19.26
N GLY A 141 -10.21 13.58 20.43
CA GLY A 141 -9.24 14.46 21.07
C GLY A 141 -7.97 14.70 20.24
N ASP A 142 -7.41 13.63 19.66
CA ASP A 142 -6.24 13.71 18.77
C ASP A 142 -6.58 14.45 17.47
N CYS A 143 -7.76 14.18 16.90
CA CYS A 143 -8.24 14.88 15.71
C CYS A 143 -8.38 16.39 15.94
N LEU A 144 -9.03 16.80 17.04
CA LEU A 144 -9.19 18.21 17.40
C LEU A 144 -7.85 18.90 17.66
N SER A 145 -6.93 18.24 18.35
CA SER A 145 -5.59 18.77 18.62
C SER A 145 -4.82 19.05 17.33
N MET A 146 -4.88 18.14 16.36
CA MET A 146 -4.25 18.33 15.04
C MET A 146 -4.91 19.46 14.24
N VAL A 147 -6.25 19.56 14.25
CA VAL A 147 -6.97 20.66 13.58
C VAL A 147 -6.62 22.01 14.21
N PHE A 148 -6.59 22.10 15.54
CA PHE A 148 -6.20 23.32 16.26
C PHE A 148 -4.76 23.74 15.98
N MET A 149 -3.83 22.77 15.90
CA MET A 149 -2.44 23.03 15.51
C MET A 149 -2.35 23.64 14.11
N PHE A 150 -3.03 23.06 13.11
CA PHE A 150 -3.04 23.59 11.74
C PHE A 150 -3.76 24.95 11.61
N ALA A 151 -4.82 25.19 12.39
CA ALA A 151 -5.51 26.48 12.42
C ALA A 151 -4.67 27.59 13.08
N SER A 152 -3.85 27.23 14.08
CA SER A 152 -2.95 28.15 14.80
C SER A 152 -1.66 28.44 14.02
N TYR A 153 -1.26 27.55 13.11
CA TYR A 153 -0.06 27.72 12.28
C TYR A 153 -0.32 28.70 11.13
N ARG A 154 0.45 29.79 11.06
CA ARG A 154 0.35 30.74 9.94
C ARG A 154 1.01 30.14 8.70
N VAL A 155 0.20 29.88 7.67
CA VAL A 155 0.61 29.30 6.37
C VAL A 155 1.83 30.03 5.82
N SER A 156 2.96 29.32 5.71
CA SER A 156 4.18 29.87 5.12
C SER A 156 4.10 29.85 3.59
N LYS A 157 4.76 30.79 2.92
CA LYS A 157 4.66 30.98 1.46
C LYS A 157 5.15 29.73 0.70
N GLY A 158 4.20 28.90 0.27
CA GLY A 158 4.45 27.66 -0.47
C GLY A 158 3.36 26.61 -0.26
N GLU A 159 2.70 26.63 0.90
CA GLU A 159 1.54 25.79 1.19
C GLU A 159 0.29 26.41 0.58
N LYS A 160 -0.35 25.70 -0.35
CA LYS A 160 -1.63 26.14 -0.91
C LYS A 160 -2.75 25.81 0.05
N ALA A 161 -3.49 26.83 0.49
CA ALA A 161 -4.81 26.68 1.08
C ALA A 161 -5.84 26.30 -0.02
N GLU A 162 -5.79 25.05 -0.49
CA GLU A 162 -6.89 24.44 -1.25
C GLU A 162 -7.81 23.74 -0.24
N ALA A 163 -8.98 24.34 0.00
CA ALA A 163 -10.08 23.79 0.80
C ALA A 163 -10.90 22.75 0.01
#